data_AF-A0A2D7M0B5-F1
#
_entry.id   AF-A0A2D7M0B5-F1
#
_cell.length_a   1.000
_cell.length_b   1.000
_cell.length_c   1.000
_cell.angle_alpha   90.00
_cell.angle_beta   90.00
_cell.angle_gamma   90.00
#
_symmetry.space_group_name_H-M   'P 1'
#
loop_
_entity.id
_entity.type
_entity.pdbx_description
1 polymer ?
#
loop_
_entity_poly.entity_id
_entity_poly.type
_entity_poly.pdbx_seq_one_letter_code
_entity_poly.pdbx_strand_id
1 'polypeptide(L)'
;MTDTKGQRQGILGNLVEFGEMIKISHTLFAMPFAVGAVFLAFSQYDPQQISSGWFPILQVVIAVAFARTAAMSFNRWADSEIDGQNPRTAQRSIPAGRLKSRQVLAATVFSALGFLATCAWISPAALLLSPVVLIVVLGYSYTKRLTWLCHTVLGTGLGLAPVGAWLVVTGDLNQPVPWILGTAVLFWSAGFDIVYSCQDIEIDQAQSLQSIPARFGIPKALIISRIFHGIMILTLGVLCFVLAFPVALSLATACAAILLIWGHLLIRSEFRSLNRIENPLLEFNISISGLFLVAMVAEVF
;
A
#
# COMPACT_ATOMS: atom_id res chain seq x y z
N MET A 1 -23.35 6.96 -34.61
CA MET A 1 -21.96 7.15 -35.08
C MET A 1 -21.48 8.51 -34.61
N THR A 2 -20.85 8.57 -33.45
CA THR A 2 -20.01 9.71 -33.05
C THR A 2 -18.69 9.10 -32.59
N ASP A 3 -17.80 9.03 -33.56
CA ASP A 3 -16.42 8.60 -33.44
C ASP A 3 -15.68 9.61 -32.55
N THR A 4 -15.38 9.23 -31.31
CA THR A 4 -14.46 9.95 -30.42
C THR A 4 -13.11 9.24 -30.36
N LYS A 5 -12.65 8.67 -31.49
CA LYS A 5 -11.26 8.27 -31.65
C LYS A 5 -10.36 9.50 -31.73
N GLY A 6 -9.60 9.70 -30.65
CA GLY A 6 -8.27 10.32 -30.75
C GLY A 6 -8.22 11.84 -30.68
N GLN A 7 -8.69 12.45 -29.59
CA GLN A 7 -8.01 13.67 -29.15
C GLN A 7 -6.59 13.26 -28.72
N ARG A 8 -5.57 13.61 -29.51
CA ARG A 8 -4.18 13.59 -29.06
C ARG A 8 -4.11 14.49 -27.83
N GLN A 9 -4.11 13.91 -26.64
CA GLN A 9 -3.85 14.65 -25.41
C GLN A 9 -2.48 15.33 -25.56
N GLY A 10 -2.45 16.66 -25.42
CA GLY A 10 -1.21 17.42 -25.32
C GLY A 10 -0.41 17.00 -24.07
N ILE A 11 0.77 17.58 -23.86
CA ILE A 11 1.63 17.27 -22.70
C ILE A 11 0.85 17.38 -21.38
N LEU A 12 0.04 18.44 -21.23
CA LEU A 12 -0.83 18.63 -20.06
C LEU A 12 -1.87 17.51 -19.90
N GLY A 13 -2.51 17.06 -20.98
CA GLY A 13 -3.50 15.98 -20.91
C GLY A 13 -2.86 14.65 -20.46
N ASN A 14 -1.68 14.33 -20.99
CA ASN A 14 -0.94 13.14 -20.57
C ASN A 14 -0.50 13.21 -19.10
N LEU A 15 -0.14 14.39 -18.59
CA LEU A 15 0.24 14.57 -17.19
C LEU A 15 -0.96 14.38 -16.24
N VAL A 16 -2.14 14.90 -16.61
CA VAL A 16 -3.38 14.71 -15.84
C VAL A 16 -3.75 13.22 -15.81
N GLU A 17 -3.80 12.57 -16.98
CA GLU A 17 -4.11 11.14 -17.08
C GLU A 17 -3.10 10.27 -16.30
N PHE A 18 -1.82 10.65 -16.31
CA PHE A 18 -0.79 9.97 -15.53
C PHE A 18 -1.00 10.14 -14.01
N GLY A 19 -1.37 11.33 -13.56
CA GLY A 19 -1.72 11.59 -12.16
C GLY A 19 -2.94 10.77 -11.69
N GLU A 20 -3.96 10.67 -12.53
CA GLU A 20 -5.14 9.81 -12.28
C GLU A 20 -4.76 8.33 -12.24
N MET A 21 -3.89 7.89 -13.15
CA MET A 21 -3.41 6.50 -13.23
C MET A 21 -2.66 6.05 -11.97
N ILE A 22 -1.86 6.92 -11.37
CA ILE A 22 -1.13 6.63 -10.11
C ILE A 22 -2.09 6.53 -8.92
N LYS A 23 -3.34 7.00 -9.06
CA LYS A 23 -4.33 7.13 -7.98
C LYS A 23 -3.71 7.84 -6.77
N ILE A 24 -3.39 9.12 -6.91
CA ILE A 24 -2.81 9.94 -5.81
C ILE A 24 -3.65 9.82 -4.53
N SER A 25 -4.98 9.73 -4.64
CA SER A 25 -5.88 9.48 -3.50
C SER A 25 -5.53 8.21 -2.71
N HIS A 26 -5.07 7.15 -3.37
CA HIS A 26 -4.64 5.92 -2.70
C HIS A 26 -3.27 6.11 -2.02
N THR A 27 -2.47 7.10 -2.41
CA THR A 27 -1.19 7.42 -1.76
C THR A 27 -1.39 7.91 -0.32
N LEU A 28 -2.52 8.59 -0.06
CA LEU A 28 -2.94 9.02 1.28
C LEU A 28 -3.15 7.87 2.26
N PHE A 29 -3.29 6.64 1.77
CA PHE A 29 -3.52 5.46 2.61
C PHE A 29 -2.22 4.87 3.21
N ALA A 30 -1.11 4.89 2.48
CA ALA A 30 0.15 4.27 2.94
C ALA A 30 1.08 5.26 3.65
N MET A 31 0.98 6.55 3.27
CA MET A 31 1.83 7.60 3.80
C MET A 31 1.70 7.80 5.32
N PRO A 32 0.50 7.70 5.95
CA PRO A 32 0.35 7.88 7.39
C PRO A 32 1.17 6.89 8.23
N PHE A 33 1.27 5.62 7.81
CA PHE A 33 2.11 4.65 8.51
C PHE A 33 3.61 4.93 8.33
N ALA A 34 4.05 5.31 7.13
CA ALA A 34 5.44 5.64 6.88
C ALA A 34 5.87 6.89 7.65
N VAL A 35 5.07 7.96 7.60
CA VAL A 35 5.33 9.20 8.34
C VAL A 35 5.21 8.98 9.84
N GLY A 36 4.18 8.27 10.31
CA GLY A 36 4.03 7.95 11.72
C GLY A 36 5.20 7.14 12.29
N ALA A 37 5.75 6.21 11.50
CA ALA A 37 6.94 5.46 11.90
C ALA A 37 8.18 6.34 12.13
N VAL A 38 8.29 7.50 11.47
CA VAL A 38 9.35 8.49 11.76
C VAL A 38 9.20 9.05 13.17
N PHE A 39 7.98 9.44 13.56
CA PHE A 39 7.68 9.92 14.90
C PHE A 39 7.91 8.84 15.96
N LEU A 40 7.45 7.63 15.70
CA LEU A 40 7.68 6.50 16.59
C LEU A 40 9.19 6.17 16.73
N ALA A 41 9.97 6.31 15.66
CA ALA A 41 11.42 6.15 15.74
C ALA A 41 12.08 7.24 16.59
N PHE A 42 11.65 8.50 16.45
CA PHE A 42 12.13 9.59 17.29
C PHE A 42 11.83 9.37 18.78
N SER A 43 10.62 8.92 19.14
CA SER A 43 10.28 8.70 20.56
C SER A 43 11.12 7.59 21.21
N GLN A 44 11.64 6.65 20.44
CA GLN A 44 12.42 5.51 20.94
C GLN A 44 13.93 5.71 20.87
N TYR A 45 14.44 6.40 19.84
CA TYR A 45 15.88 6.45 19.55
C TYR A 45 16.53 7.79 19.90
N ASP A 46 15.91 8.90 19.51
CA ASP A 46 16.46 10.24 19.80
C ASP A 46 15.35 11.29 19.97
N PRO A 47 14.76 11.38 21.17
CA PRO A 47 13.72 12.37 21.46
C PRO A 47 14.21 13.82 21.39
N GLN A 48 15.52 14.09 21.41
CA GLN A 48 16.02 15.47 21.38
C GLN A 48 16.12 16.02 19.95
N GLN A 49 16.19 15.15 18.94
CA GLN A 49 16.25 15.52 17.52
C GLN A 49 14.91 15.82 16.86
N ILE A 50 13.78 15.73 17.59
CA ILE A 50 12.44 16.07 17.05
C ILE A 50 12.41 17.48 16.44
N SER A 51 13.17 18.42 17.00
CA SER A 51 13.29 19.81 16.51
C SER A 51 13.89 19.91 15.09
N SER A 52 14.63 18.88 14.64
CA SER A 52 15.16 18.73 13.27
C SER A 52 14.29 17.79 12.40
N GLY A 53 13.13 17.35 12.92
CA GLY A 53 12.36 16.21 12.42
C GLY A 53 11.67 16.37 11.06
N TRP A 54 11.70 17.55 10.44
CA TRP A 54 11.10 17.74 9.12
C TRP A 54 11.93 17.11 8.00
N PHE A 55 13.25 16.99 8.18
CA PHE A 55 14.15 16.50 7.13
C PHE A 55 14.01 14.99 6.88
N PRO A 56 13.98 14.10 7.91
CA PRO A 56 13.65 12.69 7.72
C PRO A 56 12.25 12.46 7.14
N ILE A 57 11.26 13.26 7.54
CA ILE A 57 9.90 13.19 6.97
C ILE A 57 9.94 13.48 5.46
N LEU A 58 10.67 14.53 5.04
CA LEU A 58 10.81 14.87 3.62
C LEU A 58 11.46 13.72 2.84
N GLN A 59 12.54 13.14 3.37
CA GLN A 59 13.21 11.99 2.77
C GLN A 59 12.26 10.80 2.60
N VAL A 60 11.49 10.46 3.64
CA VAL A 60 10.50 9.37 3.60
C VAL A 60 9.39 9.66 2.59
N VAL A 61 8.85 10.87 2.57
CA VAL A 61 7.79 11.26 1.62
C VAL A 61 8.28 11.14 0.17
N ILE A 62 9.49 11.63 -0.13
CA ILE A 62 10.08 11.53 -1.47
C ILE A 62 10.33 10.06 -1.84
N ALA A 63 10.90 9.26 -0.93
CA ALA A 63 11.18 7.85 -1.16
C ALA A 63 9.89 7.06 -1.43
N VAL A 64 8.86 7.24 -0.60
CA VAL A 64 7.55 6.60 -0.76
C VAL A 64 6.87 7.05 -2.06
N ALA A 65 6.94 8.34 -2.41
CA ALA A 65 6.38 8.86 -3.65
C ALA A 65 7.01 8.20 -4.88
N PHE A 66 8.33 8.10 -4.93
CA PHE A 66 9.04 7.43 -6.03
C PHE A 66 8.77 5.93 -6.08
N ALA A 67 8.90 5.22 -4.95
CA ALA A 67 8.64 3.77 -4.89
C ALA A 67 7.22 3.43 -5.31
N ARG A 68 6.23 4.20 -4.84
CA ARG A 68 4.83 4.00 -5.18
C ARG A 68 4.53 4.31 -6.64
N THR A 69 5.11 5.38 -7.18
CA THR A 69 4.96 5.73 -8.59
C THR A 69 5.56 4.64 -9.48
N ALA A 70 6.71 4.08 -9.11
CA ALA A 70 7.31 2.95 -9.81
C ALA A 70 6.41 1.71 -9.76
N ALA A 71 5.94 1.33 -8.56
CA ALA A 71 5.06 0.18 -8.34
C ALA A 71 3.74 0.30 -9.13
N MET A 72 3.04 1.43 -9.03
CA MET A 72 1.78 1.65 -9.72
C MET A 72 1.97 1.69 -11.24
N SER A 73 2.95 2.43 -11.74
CA SER A 73 3.23 2.49 -13.19
C SER A 73 3.59 1.11 -13.72
N PHE A 74 4.41 0.35 -12.99
CA PHE A 74 4.76 -1.02 -13.37
C PHE A 74 3.56 -1.95 -13.37
N ASN A 75 2.68 -1.85 -12.37
CA ASN A 75 1.46 -2.64 -12.33
C ASN A 75 0.56 -2.37 -13.53
N ARG A 76 0.31 -1.09 -13.86
CA ARG A 76 -0.50 -0.72 -15.02
C ARG A 76 0.11 -1.20 -16.33
N TRP A 77 1.43 -1.19 -16.42
CA TRP A 77 2.16 -1.69 -17.58
C TRP A 77 2.11 -3.23 -17.68
N ALA A 78 2.42 -3.94 -16.60
CA ALA A 78 2.51 -5.40 -16.57
C ALA A 78 1.14 -6.09 -16.71
N ASP A 79 0.10 -5.47 -16.18
CA ASP A 79 -1.27 -6.00 -16.23
C ASP A 79 -2.11 -5.44 -17.39
N SER A 80 -1.54 -4.63 -18.30
CA SER A 80 -2.34 -3.94 -19.32
C SER A 80 -3.21 -4.85 -20.20
N GLU A 81 -2.71 -6.04 -20.53
CA GLU A 81 -3.46 -7.02 -21.32
C GLU A 81 -4.60 -7.66 -20.53
N ILE A 82 -4.30 -8.06 -19.29
CA ILE A 82 -5.27 -8.62 -18.33
C ILE A 82 -6.37 -7.60 -18.04
N ASP A 83 -5.96 -6.35 -17.81
CA ASP A 83 -6.84 -5.24 -17.50
C ASP A 83 -7.79 -4.91 -18.66
N GLY A 84 -7.35 -5.08 -19.91
CA GLY A 84 -8.19 -4.87 -21.10
C GLY A 84 -9.30 -5.89 -21.26
N GLN A 85 -9.15 -7.08 -20.66
CA GLN A 85 -10.14 -8.15 -20.70
C GLN A 85 -11.12 -8.12 -19.51
N ASN A 86 -10.85 -7.30 -18.48
CA ASN A 86 -11.73 -7.15 -17.32
C ASN A 86 -12.63 -5.91 -17.51
N PRO A 87 -13.97 -6.06 -17.51
CA PRO A 87 -14.91 -4.94 -17.69
C PRO A 87 -14.69 -3.76 -16.72
N ARG A 88 -14.25 -4.03 -15.49
CA ARG A 88 -13.99 -3.03 -14.46
C ARG A 88 -12.75 -2.18 -14.77
N THR A 89 -11.79 -2.74 -15.50
CA THR A 89 -10.46 -2.14 -15.71
C THR A 89 -10.15 -1.84 -17.17
N ALA A 90 -11.02 -2.24 -18.09
CA ALA A 90 -10.88 -1.99 -19.53
C ALA A 90 -10.82 -0.48 -19.86
N GLN A 91 -11.34 0.37 -18.97
CA GLN A 91 -11.28 1.82 -19.10
C GLN A 91 -10.03 2.46 -18.47
N ARG A 92 -9.05 1.68 -17.98
CA ARG A 92 -7.76 2.21 -17.50
C ARG A 92 -6.94 2.81 -18.65
N SER A 93 -6.00 3.69 -18.33
CA SER A 93 -5.29 4.54 -19.28
C SER A 93 -4.55 3.79 -20.39
N ILE A 94 -3.88 2.66 -20.07
CA ILE A 94 -3.19 1.85 -21.10
C ILE A 94 -4.19 1.02 -21.92
N PRO A 95 -5.08 0.19 -21.32
CA PRO A 95 -6.05 -0.59 -22.09
C PRO A 95 -6.97 0.25 -23.00
N ALA A 96 -7.37 1.43 -22.53
CA ALA A 96 -8.20 2.37 -23.30
C ALA A 96 -7.40 3.18 -24.35
N GLY A 97 -6.07 2.99 -24.43
CA GLY A 97 -5.20 3.68 -25.39
C GLY A 97 -4.96 5.17 -25.11
N ARG A 98 -5.29 5.66 -23.91
CA ARG A 98 -5.07 7.05 -23.50
C ARG A 98 -3.60 7.35 -23.20
N LEU A 99 -2.86 6.39 -22.65
CA LEU A 99 -1.41 6.45 -22.47
C LEU A 99 -0.70 5.33 -23.23
N LYS A 100 0.46 5.64 -23.83
CA LYS A 100 1.27 4.61 -24.49
C LYS A 100 1.99 3.76 -23.45
N SER A 101 1.95 2.44 -23.61
CA SER A 101 2.67 1.48 -22.75
C SER A 101 4.15 1.85 -22.54
N ARG A 102 4.85 2.30 -23.60
CA ARG A 102 6.25 2.75 -23.50
C ARG A 102 6.46 3.98 -22.60
N GLN A 103 5.49 4.91 -22.56
CA GLN A 103 5.58 6.09 -21.68
C GLN A 103 5.44 5.70 -20.22
N VAL A 104 4.52 4.79 -19.91
CA VAL A 104 4.31 4.29 -18.56
C VAL A 104 5.53 3.49 -18.07
N LEU A 105 6.11 2.65 -18.94
CA LEU A 105 7.35 1.94 -18.60
C LEU A 105 8.53 2.89 -18.36
N ALA A 106 8.67 3.94 -19.18
CA ALA A 106 9.70 4.96 -18.97
C ALA A 106 9.51 5.68 -17.62
N ALA A 107 8.27 5.97 -17.23
CA ALA A 107 7.96 6.53 -15.93
C ALA A 107 8.28 5.56 -14.78
N THR A 108 8.01 4.26 -14.93
CA THR A 108 8.46 3.24 -13.97
C THR A 108 9.96 3.30 -13.75
N VAL A 109 10.75 3.28 -14.83
CA VAL A 109 12.22 3.29 -14.75
C VAL A 109 12.70 4.58 -14.10
N PHE A 110 12.17 5.73 -14.52
CA PHE A 110 12.50 7.03 -13.94
C PHE A 110 12.21 7.08 -12.44
N SER A 111 11.03 6.60 -12.01
CA SER A 111 10.67 6.59 -10.60
C SER A 111 11.49 5.59 -9.79
N ALA A 112 11.85 4.43 -10.35
CA ALA A 112 12.74 3.49 -9.69
C ALA A 112 14.14 4.08 -9.48
N LEU A 113 14.68 4.77 -10.49
CA LEU A 113 15.96 5.50 -10.35
C LEU A 113 15.86 6.65 -9.34
N GLY A 114 14.75 7.38 -9.33
CA GLY A 114 14.48 8.42 -8.33
C GLY A 114 14.43 7.87 -6.91
N PHE A 115 13.83 6.68 -6.72
CA PHE A 115 13.84 5.98 -5.44
C PHE A 115 15.27 5.59 -5.02
N LEU A 116 16.05 4.97 -5.90
CA LEU A 116 17.46 4.62 -5.62
C LEU A 116 18.30 5.86 -5.27
N ALA A 117 18.15 6.95 -6.02
CA ALA A 117 18.84 8.21 -5.74
C ALA A 117 18.43 8.80 -4.38
N THR A 118 17.16 8.70 -4.01
CA THR A 118 16.68 9.12 -2.69
C THR A 118 17.28 8.25 -1.58
N CYS A 119 17.33 6.93 -1.77
CA CYS A 119 17.97 6.02 -0.82
C CYS A 119 19.47 6.27 -0.68
N ALA A 120 20.18 6.58 -1.77
CA ALA A 120 21.58 7.00 -1.75
C ALA A 120 21.80 8.31 -0.98
N TRP A 121 20.84 9.24 -1.07
CA TRP A 121 20.85 10.48 -0.29
C TRP A 121 20.58 10.26 1.19
N ILE A 122 19.76 9.26 1.55
CA ILE A 122 19.45 8.92 2.94
C ILE A 122 20.68 8.31 3.64
N SER A 123 21.16 7.16 3.16
CA SER A 123 22.31 6.47 3.74
C SER A 123 22.81 5.31 2.86
N PRO A 124 24.08 4.86 3.02
CA PRO A 124 24.56 3.65 2.35
C PRO A 124 23.73 2.40 2.67
N ALA A 125 23.22 2.29 3.90
CA ALA A 125 22.35 1.18 4.31
C ALA A 125 21.00 1.22 3.58
N ALA A 126 20.38 2.41 3.47
CA ALA A 126 19.14 2.57 2.71
C ALA A 126 19.34 2.24 1.23
N LEU A 127 20.45 2.69 0.62
CA LEU A 127 20.79 2.32 -0.76
C LEU A 127 20.97 0.81 -0.92
N LEU A 128 21.69 0.15 -0.01
CA LEU A 128 21.93 -1.29 -0.07
C LEU A 128 20.63 -2.11 0.00
N LEU A 129 19.66 -1.67 0.80
CA LEU A 129 18.36 -2.35 0.96
C LEU A 129 17.34 -1.99 -0.12
N SER A 130 17.51 -0.85 -0.80
CA SER A 130 16.56 -0.35 -1.80
C SER A 130 16.27 -1.31 -2.97
N PRO A 131 17.21 -2.14 -3.49
CA PRO A 131 16.90 -3.12 -4.52
C PRO A 131 15.91 -4.19 -4.03
N VAL A 132 15.98 -4.59 -2.75
CA VAL A 132 15.03 -5.56 -2.17
C VAL A 132 13.63 -4.97 -2.16
N VAL A 133 13.49 -3.70 -1.79
CA VAL A 133 12.20 -2.99 -1.84
C VAL A 133 11.67 -2.95 -3.28
N LEU A 134 12.49 -2.58 -4.26
CA LEU A 134 12.10 -2.54 -5.67
C LEU A 134 11.68 -3.92 -6.20
N ILE A 135 12.39 -4.99 -5.84
CA ILE A 135 12.03 -6.36 -6.23
C ILE A 135 10.63 -6.71 -5.70
N VAL A 136 10.31 -6.35 -4.46
CA VAL A 136 8.99 -6.62 -3.87
C VAL A 136 7.91 -5.77 -4.56
N VAL A 137 8.09 -4.46 -4.65
CA VAL A 137 7.04 -3.54 -5.15
C VAL A 137 6.86 -3.55 -6.67
N LEU A 138 7.84 -4.03 -7.43
CA LEU A 138 7.65 -4.29 -8.87
C LEU A 138 7.19 -5.74 -9.08
N GLY A 139 7.83 -6.69 -8.40
CA GLY A 139 7.57 -8.12 -8.53
C GLY A 139 6.14 -8.52 -8.18
N TYR A 140 5.47 -7.81 -7.25
CA TYR A 140 4.09 -8.16 -6.88
C TYR A 140 3.15 -8.23 -8.07
N SER A 141 3.36 -7.41 -9.12
CA SER A 141 2.49 -7.36 -10.31
C SER A 141 2.42 -8.69 -11.05
N TYR A 142 3.43 -9.56 -10.90
CA TYR A 142 3.44 -10.90 -11.50
C TYR A 142 2.99 -12.00 -10.54
N THR A 143 2.93 -11.74 -9.24
CA THR A 143 2.71 -12.80 -8.24
C THR A 143 1.37 -13.50 -8.40
N LYS A 144 0.33 -12.79 -8.84
CA LYS A 144 -0.98 -13.38 -9.14
C LYS A 144 -0.94 -14.45 -10.25
N ARG A 145 0.11 -14.47 -11.08
CA ARG A 145 0.31 -15.50 -12.12
C ARG A 145 0.94 -16.77 -11.58
N LEU A 146 1.49 -16.72 -10.36
CA LEU A 146 2.32 -17.77 -9.78
C LEU A 146 1.71 -18.35 -8.49
N THR A 147 1.11 -17.51 -7.65
CA THR A 147 0.67 -17.92 -6.32
C THR A 147 -0.52 -17.09 -5.83
N TRP A 148 -1.42 -17.76 -5.10
CA TRP A 148 -2.54 -17.15 -4.37
C TRP A 148 -2.06 -16.30 -3.18
N LEU A 149 -0.78 -16.39 -2.80
CA LEU A 149 -0.15 -15.52 -1.80
C LEU A 149 0.24 -14.14 -2.37
N CYS A 150 -0.30 -13.73 -3.52
CA CYS A 150 -0.03 -12.41 -4.12
C CYS A 150 -0.38 -11.25 -3.17
N HIS A 151 -1.46 -11.39 -2.40
CA HIS A 151 -1.91 -10.38 -1.44
C HIS A 151 -0.87 -10.12 -0.33
N THR A 152 -0.18 -11.17 0.13
CA THR A 152 0.90 -11.04 1.13
C THR A 152 2.14 -10.38 0.55
N VAL A 153 2.46 -10.58 -0.73
CA VAL A 153 3.57 -9.85 -1.40
C VAL A 153 3.22 -8.37 -1.56
N LEU A 154 2.00 -8.05 -1.98
CA LEU A 154 1.50 -6.67 -2.00
C LEU A 154 1.57 -6.04 -0.61
N GLY A 155 1.13 -6.78 0.41
CA GLY A 155 1.18 -6.28 1.78
C GLY A 155 2.61 -6.08 2.29
N THR A 156 3.54 -6.94 1.90
CA THR A 156 4.97 -6.77 2.21
C THR A 156 5.49 -5.47 1.62
N GLY A 157 5.11 -5.11 0.39
CA GLY A 157 5.47 -3.84 -0.23
C GLY A 157 5.04 -2.62 0.60
N LEU A 158 3.83 -2.64 1.16
CA LEU A 158 3.36 -1.57 2.06
C LEU A 158 4.01 -1.65 3.45
N GLY A 159 4.22 -2.85 3.98
CA GLY A 159 4.84 -3.08 5.29
C GLY A 159 6.31 -2.66 5.36
N LEU A 160 7.02 -2.67 4.23
CA LEU A 160 8.39 -2.16 4.15
C LEU A 160 8.47 -0.62 4.26
N ALA A 161 7.38 0.12 4.05
CA ALA A 161 7.37 1.57 4.16
C ALA A 161 7.68 2.09 5.59
N PRO A 162 6.96 1.66 6.65
CA PRO A 162 7.33 2.03 8.02
C PRO A 162 8.70 1.49 8.46
N VAL A 163 9.12 0.31 7.96
CA VAL A 163 10.48 -0.23 8.23
C VAL A 163 11.55 0.69 7.64
N GLY A 164 11.38 1.10 6.39
CA GLY A 164 12.29 2.04 5.73
C GLY A 164 12.31 3.40 6.42
N ALA A 165 11.14 3.90 6.84
CA ALA A 165 11.02 5.16 7.57
C ALA A 165 11.76 5.14 8.91
N TRP A 166 11.71 4.02 9.64
CA TRP A 166 12.51 3.83 10.85
C TRP A 166 14.01 3.90 10.55
N LEU A 167 14.47 3.21 9.51
CA LEU A 167 15.88 3.25 9.08
C LEU A 167 16.36 4.66 8.74
N VAL A 168 15.50 5.52 8.17
CA VAL A 168 15.86 6.94 7.89
C VAL A 168 16.25 7.67 9.17
N VAL A 169 15.58 7.38 10.29
CA VAL A 169 15.81 8.07 11.57
C VAL A 169 16.94 7.42 12.36
N THR A 170 16.94 6.09 12.47
CA THR A 170 17.84 5.38 13.39
C THR A 170 19.15 4.94 12.75
N GLY A 171 19.20 4.80 11.42
CA GLY A 171 20.34 4.25 10.70
C GLY A 171 20.54 2.73 10.86
N ASP A 172 19.72 2.05 11.65
CA ASP A 172 19.75 0.59 11.86
C ASP A 172 18.36 -0.05 12.01
N LEU A 173 18.29 -1.37 11.81
CA LEU A 173 17.06 -2.17 11.89
C LEU A 173 17.17 -3.30 12.94
N ASN A 174 18.01 -3.13 13.97
CA ASN A 174 18.23 -4.15 14.99
C ASN A 174 17.09 -4.22 16.01
N GLN A 175 16.32 -3.14 16.14
CA GLN A 175 15.16 -3.09 17.03
C GLN A 175 13.97 -3.87 16.45
N PRO A 176 13.15 -4.54 17.30
CA PRO A 176 11.99 -5.30 16.84
C PRO A 176 10.84 -4.40 16.37
N VAL A 177 10.75 -3.17 16.88
CA VAL A 177 9.66 -2.20 16.63
C VAL A 177 9.34 -2.00 15.13
N PRO A 178 10.29 -1.67 14.24
CA PRO A 178 10.00 -1.47 12.81
C PRO A 178 9.42 -2.73 12.16
N TRP A 179 9.92 -3.92 12.52
CA TRP A 179 9.48 -5.19 11.95
C TRP A 179 8.07 -5.57 12.41
N ILE A 180 7.75 -5.33 13.68
CA ILE A 180 6.40 -5.54 14.21
C ILE A 180 5.41 -4.61 13.50
N LEU A 181 5.74 -3.32 13.39
CA LEU A 181 4.88 -2.35 12.71
C LEU A 181 4.71 -2.68 11.22
N GLY A 182 5.80 -3.03 10.52
CA GLY A 182 5.74 -3.46 9.13
C GLY A 182 4.91 -4.73 8.93
N THR A 183 4.99 -5.69 9.86
CA THR A 183 4.18 -6.91 9.84
C THR A 183 2.70 -6.61 10.04
N ALA A 184 2.36 -5.70 10.96
CA ALA A 184 0.98 -5.25 11.13
C ALA A 184 0.43 -4.62 9.84
N VAL A 185 1.18 -3.72 9.20
CA VAL A 185 0.81 -3.08 7.93
C VAL A 185 0.68 -4.10 6.80
N LEU A 186 1.53 -5.12 6.76
CA LEU A 186 1.43 -6.22 5.79
C LEU A 186 0.09 -6.96 5.91
N PHE A 187 -0.26 -7.40 7.12
CA PHE A 187 -1.47 -8.20 7.32
C PHE A 187 -2.75 -7.38 7.16
N TRP A 188 -2.72 -6.12 7.59
CA TRP A 188 -3.76 -5.15 7.28
C TRP A 188 -3.98 -5.04 5.78
N SER A 189 -2.89 -4.85 5.03
CA SER A 189 -2.99 -4.57 3.61
C SER A 189 -3.34 -5.76 2.73
N ALA A 190 -2.76 -6.91 3.04
CA ALA A 190 -3.20 -8.15 2.44
C ALA A 190 -4.67 -8.45 2.77
N GLY A 191 -5.12 -8.13 3.99
CA GLY A 191 -6.49 -8.36 4.43
C GLY A 191 -7.54 -7.60 3.61
N PHE A 192 -7.38 -6.28 3.41
CA PHE A 192 -8.33 -5.52 2.59
C PHE A 192 -8.15 -5.81 1.08
N ASP A 193 -6.94 -6.13 0.62
CA ASP A 193 -6.68 -6.44 -0.79
C ASP A 193 -7.41 -7.72 -1.24
N ILE A 194 -7.50 -8.71 -0.34
CA ILE A 194 -8.35 -9.90 -0.56
C ILE A 194 -9.82 -9.50 -0.77
N VAL A 195 -10.34 -8.55 0.00
CA VAL A 195 -11.73 -8.09 -0.15
C VAL A 195 -11.95 -7.40 -1.49
N TYR A 196 -11.02 -6.54 -1.92
CA TYR A 196 -11.10 -5.91 -3.25
C TYR A 196 -11.03 -6.94 -4.38
N SER A 197 -10.14 -7.94 -4.26
CA SER A 197 -9.98 -8.99 -5.27
C SER A 197 -11.22 -9.88 -5.43
N CYS A 198 -12.11 -9.94 -4.44
CA CYS A 198 -13.39 -10.63 -4.60
C CYS A 198 -14.26 -10.05 -5.74
N GLN A 199 -14.07 -8.79 -6.13
CA GLN A 199 -14.78 -8.16 -7.25
C GLN A 199 -14.30 -8.68 -8.62
N ASP A 200 -13.08 -9.22 -8.68
CA ASP A 200 -12.44 -9.68 -9.92
C ASP A 200 -12.47 -11.21 -10.08
N ILE A 201 -13.17 -11.94 -9.20
CA ILE A 201 -13.12 -13.41 -9.13
C ILE A 201 -13.42 -14.11 -10.45
N GLU A 202 -14.44 -13.65 -11.19
CA GLU A 202 -14.86 -14.30 -12.45
C GLU A 202 -13.76 -14.19 -13.51
N ILE A 203 -13.11 -13.02 -13.60
CA ILE A 203 -12.02 -12.78 -14.55
C ILE A 203 -10.74 -13.49 -14.11
N ASP A 204 -10.42 -13.44 -12.81
CA ASP A 204 -9.26 -14.15 -12.27
C ASP A 204 -9.37 -15.66 -12.56
N GLN A 205 -10.56 -16.24 -12.40
CA GLN A 205 -10.80 -17.65 -12.74
C GLN A 205 -10.73 -17.91 -14.25
N ALA A 206 -11.35 -17.06 -15.08
CA ALA A 206 -11.32 -17.20 -16.53
C ALA A 206 -9.89 -17.13 -17.10
N GLN A 207 -9.03 -16.31 -16.50
CA GLN A 207 -7.63 -16.15 -16.91
C GLN A 207 -6.66 -17.04 -16.13
N SER A 208 -7.16 -17.98 -15.31
CA SER A 208 -6.35 -18.89 -14.48
C SER A 208 -5.37 -18.18 -13.53
N LEU A 209 -5.71 -16.96 -13.11
CA LEU A 209 -4.96 -16.19 -12.12
C LEU A 209 -5.15 -16.80 -10.73
N GLN A 210 -4.08 -16.79 -9.96
CA GLN A 210 -3.99 -17.34 -8.61
C GLN A 210 -4.21 -16.22 -7.60
N SER A 211 -5.47 -15.86 -7.33
CA SER A 211 -5.84 -15.00 -6.19
C SER A 211 -6.53 -15.83 -5.10
N ILE A 212 -6.56 -15.33 -3.85
CA ILE A 212 -7.28 -16.02 -2.76
C ILE A 212 -8.76 -16.23 -3.11
N PRO A 213 -9.49 -15.22 -3.62
CA PRO A 213 -10.87 -15.39 -4.08
C PRO A 213 -11.01 -16.39 -5.22
N ALA A 214 -10.15 -16.33 -6.23
CA ALA A 214 -10.22 -17.26 -7.37
C ALA A 214 -10.01 -18.73 -6.96
N ARG A 215 -9.09 -18.98 -6.01
CA ARG A 215 -8.74 -20.32 -5.55
C ARG A 215 -9.72 -20.90 -4.52
N PHE A 216 -10.19 -20.09 -3.58
CA PHE A 216 -10.96 -20.58 -2.43
C PHE A 216 -12.43 -20.17 -2.45
N GLY A 217 -12.82 -19.28 -3.37
CA GLY A 217 -14.15 -18.68 -3.43
C GLY A 217 -14.33 -17.54 -2.42
N ILE A 218 -15.29 -16.67 -2.69
CA ILE A 218 -15.56 -15.46 -1.90
C ILE A 218 -15.78 -15.76 -0.39
N PRO A 219 -16.59 -16.77 0.02
CA PRO A 219 -16.84 -17.00 1.45
C PRO A 219 -15.57 -17.32 2.25
N LYS A 220 -14.67 -18.14 1.68
CA LYS A 220 -13.39 -18.48 2.31
C LYS A 220 -12.41 -17.32 2.24
N ALA A 221 -12.39 -16.57 1.14
CA ALA A 221 -11.58 -15.36 1.00
C ALA A 221 -11.88 -14.33 2.10
N LEU A 222 -13.16 -14.09 2.40
CA LEU A 222 -13.57 -13.19 3.48
C LEU A 222 -13.20 -13.72 4.88
N ILE A 223 -13.20 -15.05 5.08
CA ILE A 223 -12.65 -15.65 6.31
C ILE A 223 -11.15 -15.38 6.41
N ILE A 224 -10.39 -15.60 5.34
CA ILE A 224 -8.94 -15.37 5.32
C ILE A 224 -8.62 -13.89 5.57
N SER A 225 -9.37 -12.96 4.96
CA SER A 225 -9.26 -11.52 5.21
C SER A 225 -9.49 -11.18 6.69
N ARG A 226 -10.49 -11.78 7.34
CA ARG A 226 -10.70 -11.63 8.80
C ARG A 226 -9.54 -12.15 9.63
N ILE A 227 -8.98 -13.30 9.26
CA ILE A 227 -7.80 -13.87 9.93
C ILE A 227 -6.62 -12.90 9.79
N PHE A 228 -6.39 -12.34 8.61
CA PHE A 228 -5.30 -11.39 8.37
C PHE A 228 -5.48 -10.12 9.22
N HIS A 229 -6.68 -9.54 9.26
CA HIS A 229 -6.97 -8.41 10.15
C HIS A 229 -6.85 -8.79 11.65
N GLY A 230 -7.18 -10.03 12.03
CA GLY A 230 -6.93 -10.54 13.38
C GLY A 230 -5.44 -10.58 13.70
N ILE A 231 -4.60 -11.09 12.79
CA ILE A 231 -3.14 -11.11 12.93
C ILE A 231 -2.58 -9.69 13.02
N MET A 232 -3.08 -8.76 12.22
CA MET A 232 -2.72 -7.34 12.32
C MET A 232 -2.97 -6.82 13.74
N ILE A 233 -4.17 -6.99 14.29
CA ILE A 233 -4.52 -6.50 15.64
C ILE A 233 -3.67 -7.17 16.72
N LEU A 234 -3.42 -8.49 16.61
CA LEU A 234 -2.52 -9.19 17.52
C LEU A 234 -1.09 -8.63 17.45
N THR A 235 -0.59 -8.36 16.25
CA THR A 235 0.74 -7.79 16.03
C THR A 235 0.85 -6.38 16.61
N LEU A 236 -0.21 -5.56 16.48
CA LEU A 236 -0.29 -4.24 17.12
C LEU A 236 -0.38 -4.34 18.65
N GLY A 237 -1.07 -5.36 19.18
CA GLY A 237 -1.05 -5.65 20.61
C GLY A 237 0.35 -6.00 21.12
N VAL A 238 1.12 -6.77 20.34
CA VAL A 238 2.54 -7.03 20.62
C VAL A 238 3.37 -5.74 20.54
N LEU A 239 3.11 -4.86 19.57
CA LEU A 239 3.76 -3.55 19.49
C LEU A 239 3.50 -2.72 20.76
N CYS A 240 2.24 -2.62 21.19
CA CYS A 240 1.86 -1.95 22.43
C CYS A 240 2.59 -2.58 23.64
N PHE A 241 2.64 -3.91 23.73
CA PHE A 241 3.34 -4.59 24.81
C PHE A 241 4.85 -4.26 24.83
N VAL A 242 5.52 -4.32 23.68
CA VAL A 242 6.96 -4.00 23.55
C VAL A 242 7.25 -2.55 23.95
N LEU A 243 6.31 -1.63 23.69
CA LEU A 243 6.42 -0.21 24.03
C LEU A 243 5.88 0.12 25.43
N ALA A 244 5.54 -0.87 26.26
CA ALA A 244 4.97 -0.70 27.60
C ALA A 244 3.59 0.00 27.65
N PHE A 245 2.71 -0.37 26.73
CA PHE A 245 1.32 0.11 26.58
C PHE A 245 1.15 1.62 26.47
N PRO A 246 1.78 2.25 25.46
CA PRO A 246 1.56 3.66 25.12
C PRO A 246 0.07 3.94 24.93
N VAL A 247 -0.46 4.99 25.59
CA VAL A 247 -1.91 5.24 25.66
C VAL A 247 -2.49 5.51 24.28
N ALA A 248 -1.87 6.38 23.47
CA ALA A 248 -2.44 6.77 22.18
C ALA A 248 -2.41 5.59 21.19
N LEU A 249 -1.30 4.85 21.14
CA LEU A 249 -1.20 3.63 20.31
C LEU A 249 -2.13 2.50 20.76
N SER A 250 -2.35 2.35 22.07
CA SER A 250 -3.29 1.35 22.61
C SER A 250 -4.73 1.70 22.25
N LEU A 251 -5.11 2.98 22.37
CA LEU A 251 -6.42 3.47 21.94
C LEU A 251 -6.59 3.34 20.42
N ALA A 252 -5.58 3.69 19.63
CA ALA A 252 -5.61 3.50 18.18
C ALA A 252 -5.79 2.02 17.78
N THR A 253 -5.13 1.11 18.48
CA THR A 253 -5.28 -0.34 18.26
C THR A 253 -6.69 -0.82 18.59
N ALA A 254 -7.27 -0.38 19.71
CA ALA A 254 -8.65 -0.70 20.08
C ALA A 254 -9.67 -0.14 19.07
N CYS A 255 -9.50 1.13 18.68
CA CYS A 255 -10.33 1.78 17.67
C CYS A 255 -10.21 1.09 16.30
N ALA A 256 -9.00 0.71 15.87
CA ALA A 256 -8.79 -0.05 14.64
C ALA A 256 -9.49 -1.43 14.69
N ALA A 257 -9.48 -2.11 15.83
CA ALA A 257 -10.20 -3.37 15.99
C ALA A 257 -11.72 -3.19 15.83
N ILE A 258 -12.30 -2.17 16.47
CA ILE A 258 -13.74 -1.83 16.35
C ILE A 258 -14.09 -1.51 14.90
N LEU A 259 -13.28 -0.65 14.28
CA LEU A 259 -13.39 -0.30 12.87
C LEU A 259 -13.39 -1.57 12.01
N LEU A 260 -12.41 -2.47 12.18
CA LEU A 260 -12.29 -3.67 11.32
C LEU A 260 -13.46 -4.62 11.50
N ILE A 261 -13.98 -4.76 12.72
CA ILE A 261 -15.21 -5.52 12.99
C ILE A 261 -16.37 -4.89 12.22
N TRP A 262 -16.56 -3.58 12.31
CA TRP A 262 -17.63 -2.88 11.62
C TRP A 262 -17.52 -3.00 10.09
N GLY A 263 -16.31 -2.83 9.53
CA GLY A 263 -16.05 -3.02 8.10
C GLY A 263 -16.39 -4.44 7.62
N HIS A 264 -16.04 -5.47 8.39
CA HIS A 264 -16.39 -6.86 8.07
C HIS A 264 -17.89 -7.15 8.20
N LEU A 265 -18.60 -6.49 9.12
CA LEU A 265 -20.06 -6.57 9.20
C LEU A 265 -20.74 -5.91 7.98
N LEU A 266 -20.23 -4.77 7.54
CA LEU A 266 -20.71 -4.07 6.34
C LEU A 266 -20.50 -4.91 5.07
N ILE A 267 -19.32 -5.52 4.91
CA ILE A 267 -19.03 -6.44 3.80
C ILE A 267 -20.02 -7.62 3.81
N ARG A 268 -20.35 -8.14 5.00
CA ARG A 268 -21.31 -9.24 5.13
C ARG A 268 -22.73 -8.82 4.73
N SER A 269 -23.18 -7.61 5.09
CA SER A 269 -24.52 -7.14 4.69
C SER A 269 -24.62 -6.84 3.19
N GLU A 270 -23.53 -6.37 2.59
CA GLU A 270 -23.45 -5.98 1.16
C GLU A 270 -22.79 -7.06 0.28
N PHE A 271 -22.79 -8.32 0.73
CA PHE A 271 -22.07 -9.41 0.04
C PHE A 271 -22.49 -9.60 -1.42
N ARG A 272 -23.74 -9.30 -1.77
CA ARG A 272 -24.26 -9.40 -3.15
C ARG A 272 -23.89 -8.20 -4.03
N SER A 273 -23.31 -7.17 -3.44
CA SER A 273 -23.06 -5.84 -4.03
C SER A 273 -21.64 -5.37 -3.75
N LEU A 274 -20.64 -6.26 -3.86
CA LEU A 274 -19.22 -5.94 -3.58
C LEU A 274 -18.65 -4.78 -4.41
N ASN A 275 -19.27 -4.44 -5.55
CA ASN A 275 -18.86 -3.26 -6.33
C ASN A 275 -19.24 -1.93 -5.64
N ARG A 276 -20.19 -1.93 -4.70
CA ARG A 276 -20.65 -0.74 -3.97
C ARG A 276 -19.83 -0.42 -2.73
N ILE A 277 -18.98 -1.35 -2.28
CA ILE A 277 -18.20 -1.19 -1.05
C ILE A 277 -16.80 -0.61 -1.30
N GLU A 278 -16.39 -0.33 -2.55
CA GLU A 278 -15.05 0.18 -2.86
C GLU A 278 -14.76 1.51 -2.14
N ASN A 279 -15.65 2.50 -2.24
CA ASN A 279 -15.46 3.80 -1.60
C ASN A 279 -15.54 3.72 -0.06
N PRO A 280 -16.55 3.08 0.56
CA PRO A 280 -16.57 2.90 2.01
C PRO A 280 -15.34 2.17 2.54
N LEU A 281 -14.87 1.12 1.85
CA LEU A 281 -13.66 0.42 2.25
C LEU A 281 -12.42 1.30 2.13
N LEU A 282 -12.33 2.15 1.12
CA LEU A 282 -11.21 3.08 0.96
C LEU A 282 -11.19 4.12 2.08
N GLU A 283 -12.31 4.75 2.37
CA GLU A 283 -12.45 5.74 3.47
C GLU A 283 -12.13 5.14 4.83
N PHE A 284 -12.63 3.92 5.05
CA PHE A 284 -12.38 3.13 6.23
C PHE A 284 -10.88 2.88 6.46
N ASN A 285 -10.21 2.46 5.39
CA ASN A 285 -8.79 2.16 5.37
C ASN A 285 -7.94 3.43 5.57
N ILE A 286 -8.32 4.55 4.95
CA ILE A 286 -7.70 5.86 5.20
C ILE A 286 -7.84 6.24 6.68
N SER A 287 -9.02 6.03 7.28
CA SER A 287 -9.27 6.33 8.69
C SER A 287 -8.36 5.54 9.64
N ILE A 288 -8.15 4.24 9.40
CA ILE A 288 -7.20 3.43 10.18
C ILE A 288 -5.79 4.02 10.08
N SER A 289 -5.33 4.30 8.87
CA SER A 289 -3.98 4.83 8.65
C SER A 289 -3.76 6.19 9.33
N GLY A 290 -4.74 7.09 9.22
CA GLY A 290 -4.71 8.41 9.85
C GLY A 290 -4.74 8.34 11.37
N LEU A 291 -5.57 7.45 11.93
CA LEU A 291 -5.62 7.18 13.37
C LEU A 291 -4.25 6.77 13.92
N PHE A 292 -3.55 5.87 13.22
CA PHE A 292 -2.21 5.44 13.62
C PHE A 292 -1.16 6.53 13.49
N LEU A 293 -1.23 7.38 12.47
CA LEU A 293 -0.38 8.56 12.36
C LEU A 293 -0.58 9.48 13.57
N VAL A 294 -1.82 9.84 13.91
CA VAL A 294 -2.11 10.70 15.06
C VAL A 294 -1.59 10.07 16.35
N ALA A 295 -1.79 8.77 16.54
CA ALA A 295 -1.29 8.06 17.71
C ALA A 295 0.24 8.09 17.80
N MET A 296 0.96 7.76 16.73
CA MET A 296 2.43 7.78 16.73
C MET A 296 3.01 9.18 16.91
N VAL A 297 2.33 10.22 16.40
CA VAL A 297 2.70 11.62 16.67
C VAL A 297 2.47 11.97 18.14
N ALA A 298 1.36 11.52 18.73
CA ALA A 298 1.05 11.77 20.14
C ALA A 298 2.04 11.09 21.10
N GLU A 299 2.69 10.00 20.71
CA GLU A 299 3.74 9.38 21.54
C GLU A 299 5.05 10.19 21.61
N VAL A 300 5.15 11.26 20.82
CA VAL A 300 6.34 12.14 20.77
C VAL A 300 6.17 13.39 21.65
N PHE A 301 4.94 13.81 21.95
CA PHE A 301 4.60 15.07 22.63
C PHE A 301 3.88 14.84 23.96
#